data_AF-A0A7W1NAF8-F1
#
_entry.id   AF-A0A7W1NAF8-F1
#
_cell.length_a   1.000
_cell.length_b   1.000
_cell.length_c   1.000
_cell.angle_alpha   90.00
_cell.angle_beta   90.00
_cell.angle_gamma   90.00
#
_symmetry.space_group_name_H-M   'P 1'
#
loop_
_entity.id
_entity.type
_entity.pdbx_description
1 polymer ?
#
loop_
_entity_poly.entity_id
_entity_poly.type
_entity_poly.pdbx_seq_one_letter_code
_entity_poly.pdbx_strand_id
1 'polypeptide(L)' 'MPIDPIANLAIQSWCFRTYKDNAEVITNLKATGVQHIEICGVHVDPRGDTSQAVIDQYKAAGVGISAV' A
#
# COMPACT_ATOMS: atom_id res chain seq x y z
N MET A 1 27.76 -2.56 -2.87
CA MET A 1 26.96 -1.98 -1.76
C MET A 1 26.14 -3.09 -1.15
N PRO A 2 26.04 -3.19 0.19
CA PRO A 2 25.02 -4.05 0.79
C PRO A 2 23.64 -3.59 0.32
N ILE A 3 22.80 -4.55 -0.05
CA ILE A 3 21.38 -4.29 -0.35
C ILE A 3 20.74 -3.85 0.97
N ASP A 4 20.07 -2.69 1.00
CA ASP A 4 19.13 -2.39 2.07
C ASP A 4 17.85 -3.20 1.78
N PRO A 5 17.55 -4.25 2.57
CA PRO A 5 16.38 -5.09 2.31
C PRO A 5 15.07 -4.33 2.51
N ILE A 6 15.05 -3.27 3.34
CA ILE A 6 13.83 -2.47 3.57
C ILE A 6 13.49 -1.63 2.34
N ALA A 7 14.50 -1.08 1.66
CA ALA A 7 14.31 -0.25 0.48
C ALA A 7 13.67 -0.99 -0.71
N ASN A 8 13.74 -2.33 -0.71
CA ASN A 8 13.20 -3.17 -1.79
C ASN A 8 12.04 -4.07 -1.34
N LEU A 9 11.60 -3.97 -0.08
CA LEU A 9 10.52 -4.79 0.44
C LEU A 9 9.18 -4.07 0.27
N ALA A 10 8.19 -4.79 -0.27
CA ALA A 10 6.80 -4.35 -0.32
C ALA A 10 5.90 -5.43 0.28
N ILE A 11 4.82 -5.01 0.96
CA ILE A 11 3.79 -5.93 1.45
C ILE A 11 2.62 -5.92 0.47
N GLN A 12 2.07 -7.10 0.19
CA GLN A 12 0.83 -7.22 -0.58
C GLN A 12 -0.36 -6.79 0.29
N SER A 13 -1.22 -5.90 -0.21
CA SER A 13 -2.34 -5.38 0.58
C SER A 13 -3.33 -6.47 1.04
N TRP A 14 -3.39 -7.62 0.38
CA TRP A 14 -4.20 -8.77 0.82
C TRP A 14 -3.85 -9.28 2.24
N CYS A 15 -2.62 -9.03 2.72
CA CYS A 15 -2.25 -9.27 4.11
C CYS A 15 -3.15 -8.50 5.10
N PHE A 16 -3.75 -7.38 4.67
CA PHE A 16 -4.63 -6.50 5.42
C PHE A 16 -6.11 -6.63 5.03
N ARG A 17 -6.50 -7.66 4.25
CA ARG A 17 -7.86 -7.84 3.65
C ARG A 17 -9.07 -7.72 4.59
N THR A 18 -8.85 -7.83 5.90
CA THR A 18 -9.89 -7.65 6.92
C THR A 18 -10.28 -6.19 7.10
N TYR A 19 -9.36 -5.27 6.84
CA TYR A 19 -9.60 -3.83 6.87
C TYR A 19 -10.16 -3.38 5.52
N LYS A 20 -11.26 -2.63 5.52
CA LYS A 20 -11.90 -2.13 4.29
C LYS A 20 -11.57 -0.67 4.03
N ASP A 21 -11.17 0.07 5.06
CA ASP A 21 -10.67 1.42 4.94
C ASP A 21 -9.17 1.42 4.63
N ASN A 22 -8.77 2.07 3.54
CA ASN A 22 -7.37 2.22 3.16
C ASN A 22 -6.56 3.00 4.21
N ALA A 23 -7.17 3.87 5.01
CA ALA A 23 -6.49 4.55 6.11
C ALA A 23 -6.01 3.57 7.20
N GLU A 24 -6.81 2.54 7.48
CA GLU A 24 -6.43 1.47 8.41
C GLU A 24 -5.32 0.61 7.83
N VAL A 25 -5.38 0.30 6.52
CA VAL A 25 -4.32 -0.44 5.82
C VAL A 25 -3.00 0.32 5.89
N ILE A 26 -3.00 1.62 5.61
CA ILE A 26 -1.81 2.49 5.69
C ILE A 26 -1.25 2.50 7.12
N THR A 27 -2.10 2.60 8.13
CA THR A 27 -1.70 2.62 9.54
C THR A 27 -1.01 1.30 9.91
N ASN A 28 -1.60 0.17 9.53
CA ASN A 28 -1.04 -1.16 9.80
C ASN A 28 0.25 -1.41 9.01
N LEU A 29 0.34 -0.96 7.75
CA LEU A 29 1.57 -1.04 6.96
C LEU A 29 2.71 -0.29 7.66
N LYS A 30 2.48 0.96 8.08
CA LYS A 30 3.50 1.78 8.76
C LYS A 30 4.02 1.13 10.05
N ALA A 31 3.15 0.43 10.78
CA ALA A 31 3.55 -0.31 11.98
C ALA A 31 4.53 -1.46 11.68
N THR A 32 4.61 -1.95 10.43
CA THR A 32 5.59 -2.99 10.03
C THR A 32 6.99 -2.42 9.74
N GLY A 33 7.13 -1.11 9.56
CA GLY A 33 8.37 -0.47 9.09
C GLY A 33 8.64 -0.59 7.59
N VAL A 34 7.79 -1.30 6.84
CA VAL A 34 7.87 -1.38 5.37
C VAL A 34 7.30 -0.11 4.73
N GLN A 35 7.99 0.41 3.72
CA GLN A 35 7.65 1.70 3.08
C GLN A 35 6.88 1.54 1.77
N HIS A 36 6.82 0.32 1.21
CA HIS A 36 6.16 0.05 -0.07
C HIS A 36 5.00 -0.95 0.07
N ILE A 37 4.02 -0.83 -0.82
CA ILE A 37 2.85 -1.72 -0.87
C ILE A 37 2.48 -2.06 -2.31
N GLU A 38 1.98 -3.27 -2.53
CA GLU A 38 1.14 -3.60 -3.68
C GLU A 38 -0.33 -3.51 -3.26
N ILE A 39 -1.17 -2.90 -4.09
CA ILE A 39 -2.60 -2.69 -3.78
C ILE A 39 -3.43 -3.60 -4.69
N CYS A 40 -4.18 -4.54 -4.13
CA CYS A 40 -4.98 -5.49 -4.90
C CYS A 40 -6.45 -5.06 -4.97
N GLY A 41 -7.23 -5.79 -5.77
CA GLY A 41 -8.67 -5.58 -6.04
C GLY A 41 -9.59 -5.43 -4.82
N VAL A 42 -9.16 -5.83 -3.62
CA VAL A 42 -9.94 -5.63 -2.38
C VAL A 42 -9.90 -4.18 -1.91
N HIS A 43 -8.76 -3.52 -2.10
CA HIS A 43 -8.49 -2.19 -1.55
C HIS A 43 -8.55 -1.10 -2.62
N VAL A 44 -8.49 -1.48 -3.90
CA VAL A 44 -8.68 -0.59 -5.04
C VAL A 44 -9.23 -1.36 -6.23
N ASP A 45 -10.24 -0.82 -6.90
CA ASP A 45 -10.55 -1.24 -8.27
C ASP A 45 -9.67 -0.40 -9.23
N PRO A 46 -8.66 -0.97 -9.89
CA PRO A 46 -7.76 -0.21 -10.77
C PRO A 46 -8.45 0.40 -11.98
N ARG A 47 -9.68 -0.04 -12.32
CA ARG A 47 -10.47 0.50 -13.43
C ARG A 47 -11.63 1.37 -12.96
N GLY A 48 -11.78 1.54 -11.64
CA GLY A 48 -12.84 2.34 -11.05
C GLY A 48 -12.47 3.83 -10.97
N ASP A 49 -13.50 4.68 -10.93
CA ASP A 49 -13.36 6.14 -10.90
C ASP A 49 -12.65 6.66 -9.63
N THR A 50 -12.63 5.85 -8.56
CA THR A 50 -11.99 6.20 -7.28
C THR A 50 -10.54 5.71 -7.18
N SER A 51 -10.02 4.99 -8.18
CA SER A 51 -8.67 4.40 -8.17
C SER A 51 -7.58 5.43 -7.86
N GLN A 52 -7.61 6.57 -8.54
CA GLN A 52 -6.63 7.63 -8.37
C GLN A 52 -6.68 8.24 -6.96
N ALA A 53 -7.89 8.44 -6.40
CA ALA A 53 -8.04 8.96 -5.05
C ALA A 53 -7.43 8.02 -3.99
N VAL A 54 -7.60 6.70 -4.16
CA VAL A 54 -6.95 5.71 -3.30
C VAL A 54 -5.43 5.79 -3.44
N ILE A 55 -4.90 5.81 -4.68
CA ILE A 55 -3.46 5.93 -4.95
C ILE A 55 -2.87 7.20 -4.29
N ASP A 56 -3.57 8.33 -4.41
CA ASP A 56 -3.14 9.60 -3.84
C ASP A 56 -3.16 9.58 -2.31
N GLN A 57 -4.09 8.84 -1.69
CA GLN A 57 -4.11 8.63 -0.25
C GLN A 57 -2.84 7.94 0.26
N TYR A 58 -2.36 6.89 -0.41
CA TYR A 58 -1.11 6.20 -0.06
C TYR A 58 0.11 7.09 -0.28
N LYS A 59 0.16 7.82 -1.40
CA LYS A 59 1.26 8.76 -1.70
C LYS A 59 1.33 9.89 -0.68
N ALA A 60 0.20 10.49 -0.32
CA ALA A 60 0.11 11.54 0.70
C ALA A 60 0.57 11.03 2.07
N ALA A 61 0.41 9.73 2.34
CA ALA A 61 0.91 9.09 3.55
C ALA A 61 2.42 8.75 3.50
N GLY A 62 3.10 9.03 2.39
CA GLY A 62 4.52 8.69 2.18
C GLY A 62 4.77 7.21 1.88
N VAL A 63 3.74 6.47 1.45
CA VAL A 63 3.85 5.05 1.08
C VAL A 63 4.15 4.94 -0.42
N GLY A 64 5.21 4.20 -0.76
CA GLY A 64 5.51 3.83 -2.14
C GLY A 64 4.55 2.75 -2.63
N ILE A 65 4.08 2.88 -3.87
CA ILE A 65 3.24 1.85 -4.50
C ILE A 65 4.09 1.11 -5.53
N SER A 66 4.24 -0.20 -5.35
CA SER A 66 5.02 -1.05 -6.25
C SER A 66 4.20 -1.58 -7.42
N ALA A 67 2.92 -1.85 -7.20
CA ALA A 67 1.95 -2.29 -8.21
C ALA A 67 0.52 -2.07 -7.72
N VAL A 68 -0.42 -2.04 -8.67
CA VAL A 68 -1.87 -1.95 -8.47
C VAL A 68 -2.54 -3.00 -9.36
#